data_AF-A0A7C7V9P8-F1
#
_entry.id   AF-A0A7C7V9P8-F1
#
_cell.length_a   1.000
_cell.length_b   1.000
_cell.length_c   1.000
_cell.angle_alpha   90.00
_cell.angle_beta   90.00
_cell.angle_gamma   90.00
#
_symmetry.space_group_name_H-M   'P 1'
#
loop_
_entity.id
_entity.type
_entity.pdbx_description
1 polymer ?
#
loop_
_entity_poly.entity_id
_entity_poly.type
_entity_poly.pdbx_seq_one_letter_code
_entity_poly.pdbx_strand_id
1 'polypeptide(L)'
;MAELVLGPVVGGVHAHGAKLWGRADEQTMMYAWIGREPDLSDAQYVGATLLSADTGFAGVVSLSDLQPDTRYHYTLTLDETPPHPQSGPYPSFRTAPEEGDDQPIAFAFGSCFLPRRPEDDAIFTALDQR
;
A
#
# COMPACT_ATOMS: atom_id res chain seq x y z
N MET A 1 -18.05 -8.43 11.89
CA MET A 1 -16.70 -8.85 11.46
C MET A 1 -16.03 -7.58 11.04
N ALA A 2 -14.81 -7.34 11.52
CA ALA A 2 -14.06 -6.14 11.19
C ALA A 2 -13.94 -5.95 9.68
N GLU A 3 -13.99 -4.70 9.23
CA GLU A 3 -13.79 -4.31 7.84
C GLU A 3 -12.73 -3.22 7.73
N LEU A 4 -11.93 -3.27 6.66
CA LEU A 4 -11.01 -2.16 6.34
C LEU A 4 -11.83 -0.98 5.82
N VAL A 5 -11.75 0.15 6.52
CA VAL A 5 -12.49 1.38 6.18
C VAL A 5 -11.63 2.40 5.43
N LEU A 6 -10.30 2.32 5.57
CA LEU A 6 -9.35 3.15 4.82
C LEU A 6 -8.09 2.36 4.47
N GLY A 7 -7.48 2.77 3.36
CA GLY A 7 -6.35 2.09 2.76
C GLY A 7 -6.78 1.08 1.69
N PRO A 8 -5.83 0.30 1.16
CA PRO A 8 -4.44 0.23 1.60
C PRO A 8 -3.59 1.38 1.04
N VAL A 9 -2.79 2.04 1.90
CA VAL A 9 -1.86 3.11 1.50
C VAL A 9 -0.43 2.64 1.63
N VAL A 10 0.38 2.88 0.59
CA VAL A 10 1.83 2.66 0.62
C VAL A 10 2.56 3.98 0.86
N GLY A 11 3.64 3.93 1.65
CA GLY A 11 4.51 5.07 1.89
C GLY A 11 5.89 4.64 2.37
N GLY A 12 6.79 5.60 2.58
CA GLY A 12 8.15 5.33 3.08
C GLY A 12 8.92 4.33 2.22
N VAL A 13 8.69 4.36 0.90
CA VAL A 13 9.32 3.44 -0.06
C VAL A 13 10.79 3.81 -0.22
N HIS A 14 11.66 2.82 -0.10
CA HIS A 14 13.10 2.90 -0.37
C HIS A 14 13.55 1.67 -1.17
N ALA A 15 14.85 1.50 -1.41
CA ALA A 15 15.38 0.43 -2.27
C ALA A 15 15.00 -0.98 -1.77
N HIS A 16 14.93 -1.16 -0.46
CA HIS A 16 14.76 -2.47 0.17
C HIS A 16 13.54 -2.57 1.08
N GLY A 17 12.58 -1.64 0.96
CA GLY A 17 11.45 -1.63 1.87
C GLY A 17 10.41 -0.58 1.55
N ALA A 18 9.30 -0.70 2.26
CA ALA A 18 8.15 0.17 2.18
C ALA A 18 7.34 0.05 3.47
N LYS A 19 6.30 0.86 3.60
CA LYS A 19 5.33 0.78 4.68
C LYS A 19 3.94 0.67 4.10
N LEU A 20 3.16 -0.29 4.59
CA LEU A 20 1.75 -0.44 4.25
C LEU A 20 0.89 -0.03 5.44
N TRP A 21 -0.05 0.87 5.20
CA TRP A 21 -0.96 1.43 6.19
C TRP A 21 -2.40 1.10 5.84
N GLY A 22 -3.19 0.81 6.87
CA GLY A 22 -4.62 0.60 6.76
C GLY A 22 -5.32 0.94 8.09
N ARG A 23 -6.65 1.01 8.03
CA ARG A 23 -7.50 1.24 9.20
C ARG A 23 -8.77 0.40 9.12
N ALA A 24 -9.18 -0.17 10.24
CA ALA A 24 -10.43 -0.92 10.39
C ALA A 24 -11.49 -0.15 11.19
N ASP A 25 -12.71 -0.68 11.22
CA ASP A 25 -13.83 -0.17 12.04
C ASP A 25 -13.79 -0.63 13.51
N GLU A 26 -13.08 -1.72 13.80
CA GLU A 26 -12.89 -2.27 15.15
C GLU A 26 -11.46 -2.78 15.40
N GLN A 27 -11.17 -3.20 16.64
CA GLN A 27 -9.87 -3.76 17.00
C GLN A 27 -9.68 -5.14 16.37
N THR A 28 -8.62 -5.30 15.57
CA THR A 28 -8.32 -6.55 14.85
C THR A 28 -6.83 -6.64 14.49
N MET A 29 -6.39 -7.80 14.01
CA MET A 29 -5.08 -7.96 13.38
C MET A 29 -5.18 -7.66 11.89
N MET A 30 -4.25 -6.87 11.36
CA MET A 30 -4.12 -6.60 9.94
C MET A 30 -2.85 -7.23 9.39
N TYR A 31 -2.98 -7.98 8.31
CA TYR A 31 -1.90 -8.73 7.67
C TYR A 31 -1.58 -8.10 6.33
N ALA A 32 -0.29 -8.00 6.00
CA ALA A 32 0.18 -7.45 4.76
C ALA A 32 0.71 -8.55 3.85
N TRP A 33 0.34 -8.44 2.57
CA TRP A 33 0.74 -9.34 1.51
C TRP A 33 1.30 -8.56 0.35
N ILE A 34 2.37 -9.09 -0.25
CA ILE A 34 2.92 -8.57 -1.51
C ILE A 34 3.15 -9.70 -2.51
N GLY A 35 3.19 -9.36 -3.78
CA GLY A 35 3.53 -10.29 -4.86
C GLY A 35 4.13 -9.52 -6.04
N ARG A 36 4.67 -10.23 -7.01
CA ARG A 36 5.12 -9.64 -8.28
C ARG A 36 4.07 -9.81 -9.38
N GLU A 37 3.16 -10.76 -9.23
CA GLU A 37 2.05 -10.92 -10.16
C GLU A 37 0.92 -9.94 -9.82
N PRO A 38 0.28 -9.32 -10.83
CA PRO A 38 -0.75 -8.31 -10.63
C PRO A 38 -2.00 -8.84 -9.95
N ASP A 39 -2.28 -10.14 -10.07
CA ASP A 39 -3.40 -10.82 -9.43
C ASP A 39 -3.05 -11.35 -8.02
N LEU A 40 -1.82 -11.14 -7.55
CA LEU A 40 -1.30 -11.69 -6.29
C LEU A 40 -1.40 -13.22 -6.20
N SER A 41 -1.36 -13.94 -7.33
CA SER A 41 -1.24 -15.41 -7.34
C SER A 41 0.07 -15.90 -6.70
N ASP A 42 1.09 -15.05 -6.62
CA ASP A 42 2.37 -15.28 -5.94
C ASP A 42 2.47 -14.59 -4.56
N ALA A 43 1.33 -14.24 -3.94
CA ALA A 43 1.30 -13.51 -2.68
C ALA A 43 2.17 -14.15 -1.57
N GLN A 44 2.96 -13.30 -0.93
CA GLN A 44 3.81 -13.61 0.21
C GLN A 44 3.39 -12.77 1.41
N TYR A 45 3.27 -13.43 2.56
CA TYR A 45 3.06 -12.75 3.84
C TYR A 45 4.31 -11.98 4.22
N VAL A 46 4.17 -10.69 4.54
CA VAL A 46 5.31 -9.81 4.90
C VAL A 46 5.20 -9.17 6.26
N GLY A 47 4.13 -9.45 7.00
CA GLY A 47 3.99 -9.01 8.39
C GLY A 47 2.57 -8.68 8.77
N ALA A 48 2.37 -8.41 10.05
CA ALA A 48 1.08 -8.03 10.61
C ALA A 48 1.26 -6.96 11.69
N THR A 49 0.16 -6.27 12.00
CA THR A 49 0.12 -5.27 13.06
C THR A 49 -1.26 -5.25 13.71
N LEU A 50 -1.28 -4.99 15.02
CA LEU A 50 -2.52 -4.84 15.77
C LEU A 50 -3.12 -3.46 15.47
N LEU A 51 -4.37 -3.44 15.01
CA LEU A 51 -5.18 -2.24 14.90
C LEU A 51 -5.93 -2.06 16.21
N SER A 52 -5.53 -1.11 17.05
CA SER A 52 -6.04 -0.96 18.41
C SER A 52 -6.73 0.38 18.63
N ALA A 53 -7.53 0.47 19.69
CA ALA A 53 -8.31 1.68 19.98
C ALA A 53 -7.44 2.93 20.22
N ASP A 54 -6.23 2.76 20.78
CA ASP A 54 -5.27 3.84 21.04
C ASP A 54 -4.67 4.43 19.75
N THR A 55 -4.67 3.68 18.65
CA THR A 55 -4.24 4.17 17.31
C THR A 55 -5.43 4.55 16.43
N GLY A 56 -6.66 4.54 16.96
CA GLY A 56 -7.88 4.76 16.17
C GLY A 56 -8.16 3.63 15.18
N PHE A 57 -7.75 2.41 15.52
CA PHE A 57 -7.81 1.19 14.69
C PHE A 57 -7.00 1.29 13.40
N ALA A 58 -5.94 2.12 13.40
CA ALA A 58 -5.02 2.27 12.28
C ALA A 58 -3.67 1.64 12.62
N GLY A 59 -2.96 1.17 11.60
CA GLY A 59 -1.69 0.48 11.80
C GLY A 59 -0.80 0.54 10.58
N VAL A 60 0.48 0.24 10.81
CA VAL A 60 1.51 0.17 9.78
C VAL A 60 2.22 -1.17 9.86
N VAL A 61 2.40 -1.82 8.71
CA VAL A 61 3.34 -2.93 8.54
C VAL A 61 4.57 -2.40 7.81
N SER A 62 5.76 -2.63 8.37
CA SER A 62 7.03 -2.27 7.72
C SER A 62 7.54 -3.47 6.94
N LEU A 63 7.86 -3.26 5.67
CA LEU A 63 8.39 -4.26 4.75
C LEU A 63 9.91 -4.08 4.66
N SER A 64 10.64 -5.20 4.68
CA SER A 64 12.09 -5.25 4.51
C SER A 64 12.47 -6.21 3.39
N ASP A 65 13.77 -6.25 3.07
CA ASP A 65 14.37 -7.24 2.17
C ASP A 65 13.77 -7.26 0.76
N LEU A 66 13.21 -6.12 0.32
CA LEU A 66 12.72 -5.96 -1.04
C LEU A 66 13.87 -5.77 -2.04
N GLN A 67 13.63 -6.14 -3.29
CA GLN A 67 14.58 -5.87 -4.37
C GLN A 67 14.45 -4.41 -4.81
N PRO A 68 15.57 -3.71 -5.08
CA PRO A 68 15.56 -2.36 -5.67
C PRO A 68 14.89 -2.33 -7.04
N ASP A 69 14.40 -1.15 -7.42
CA ASP A 69 13.79 -0.86 -8.73
C ASP A 69 12.73 -1.89 -9.20
N THR A 70 12.05 -2.52 -8.24
CA THR A 70 11.17 -3.67 -8.46
C THR A 70 9.73 -3.28 -8.17
N ARG A 71 8.83 -3.65 -9.09
CA ARG A 71 7.38 -3.47 -8.90
C ARG A 71 6.85 -4.58 -8.01
N TYR A 72 6.11 -4.19 -6.99
CA TYR A 72 5.36 -5.09 -6.13
C TYR A 72 3.88 -4.70 -6.13
N HIS A 73 3.02 -5.69 -6.24
CA HIS A 73 1.60 -5.58 -5.95
C HIS A 73 1.36 -5.87 -4.48
N TYR A 74 0.34 -5.27 -3.88
CA TYR A 74 0.11 -5.40 -2.44
C TYR A 74 -1.37 -5.39 -2.06
N THR A 75 -1.65 -5.94 -0.89
CA THR A 75 -2.95 -5.83 -0.24
C THR A 75 -2.83 -5.99 1.27
N LEU A 76 -3.91 -5.67 1.97
CA LEU A 76 -4.09 -5.85 3.41
C LEU A 76 -5.31 -6.74 3.65
N THR A 77 -5.19 -7.70 4.56
CA THR A 77 -6.30 -8.57 4.99
C THR A 77 -6.51 -8.46 6.50
N LEU A 78 -7.70 -8.84 6.97
CA LEU A 78 -8.05 -8.88 8.41
C LEU A 78 -8.10 -10.31 8.97
N ASP A 79 -7.70 -11.27 8.14
CA ASP A 79 -7.43 -12.65 8.50
C ASP A 79 -6.07 -13.07 7.93
N GLU A 80 -5.52 -14.16 8.45
CA GLU A 80 -4.20 -14.68 8.07
C GLU A 80 -4.24 -15.50 6.76
N THR A 81 -5.27 -15.33 5.93
CA THR A 81 -5.38 -16.01 4.64
C THR A 81 -4.76 -15.15 3.55
N PRO A 82 -3.98 -15.73 2.63
CA PRO A 82 -3.57 -15.03 1.42
C PRO A 82 -4.79 -14.48 0.67
N PRO A 83 -4.67 -13.33 0.01
CA PRO A 83 -5.74 -12.79 -0.78
C PRO A 83 -6.12 -13.75 -1.91
N HIS A 84 -7.42 -13.86 -2.20
CA HIS A 84 -7.85 -14.57 -3.40
C HIS A 84 -7.38 -13.81 -4.65
N PRO A 85 -6.83 -14.50 -5.66
CA PRO A 85 -6.54 -13.84 -6.93
C PRO A 85 -7.80 -13.21 -7.51
N GLN A 86 -7.71 -11.94 -7.92
CA GLN A 86 -8.83 -11.18 -8.46
C GLN A 86 -8.60 -10.89 -9.95
N SER A 87 -9.68 -10.66 -10.69
CA SER A 87 -9.64 -10.40 -12.14
C SER A 87 -9.00 -9.05 -12.52
N GLY A 88 -8.65 -8.20 -11.55
CA GLY A 88 -8.04 -6.88 -11.76
C GLY A 88 -6.74 -6.73 -10.98
N PRO A 89 -5.85 -5.80 -11.39
CA PRO A 89 -4.57 -5.63 -10.72
C PRO A 89 -4.79 -5.06 -9.32
N TYR A 90 -4.20 -5.73 -8.33
CA TYR A 90 -3.99 -5.13 -7.03
C TYR A 90 -3.16 -3.84 -7.16
N PRO A 91 -3.33 -2.85 -6.27
CA PRO A 91 -2.50 -1.65 -6.28
C PRO A 91 -1.02 -2.03 -6.21
N SER A 92 -0.16 -1.20 -6.79
CA SER A 92 1.27 -1.48 -6.88
C SER A 92 2.12 -0.29 -6.50
N PHE A 93 3.35 -0.56 -6.08
CA PHE A 93 4.41 0.42 -5.94
C PHE A 93 5.68 -0.11 -6.57
N ARG A 94 6.64 0.78 -6.81
CA ARG A 94 8.00 0.40 -7.22
C ARG A 94 8.97 0.85 -6.14
N THR A 95 9.82 -0.07 -5.68
CA THR A 95 10.93 0.29 -4.78
C THR A 95 11.85 1.29 -5.45
N ALA A 96 12.56 2.07 -4.64
CA ALA A 96 13.55 2.99 -5.17
C ALA A 96 14.69 2.21 -5.86
N PRO A 97 15.43 2.86 -6.76
CA PRO A 97 16.71 2.36 -7.25
C PRO A 97 17.71 2.07 -6.13
N GLU A 98 18.75 1.29 -6.44
CA GLU A 98 19.89 1.15 -5.55
C GLU A 98 20.58 2.50 -5.34
N GLU A 99 21.17 2.72 -4.15
CA GLU A 99 21.90 3.94 -3.88
C GLU A 99 23.10 4.07 -4.84
N GLY A 100 23.20 5.23 -5.50
CA GLY A 100 24.25 5.50 -6.49
C GLY A 100 23.87 5.21 -7.93
N ASP A 101 22.69 4.63 -8.20
CA ASP A 101 22.15 4.52 -9.54
C ASP A 101 21.48 5.83 -9.98
N ASP A 102 22.18 6.60 -10.83
CA ASP A 102 21.65 7.81 -11.43
C ASP A 102 20.58 7.48 -12.48
N GLN A 103 19.31 7.70 -12.12
CA GLN A 103 18.20 7.55 -13.05
C GLN A 103 17.14 8.66 -12.91
N PRO A 104 16.44 9.01 -14.00
CA PRO A 104 15.37 9.99 -13.94
C PRO A 104 14.25 9.53 -13.01
N ILE A 105 13.86 10.39 -12.07
CA ILE A 105 12.68 10.18 -11.22
C ILE A 105 11.56 11.14 -11.63
N ALA A 106 10.35 10.61 -11.71
CA ALA A 106 9.14 11.41 -11.84
C ALA A 106 8.36 11.31 -10.52
N PHE A 107 8.03 12.46 -9.93
CA PHE A 107 7.19 12.53 -8.75
C PHE A 107 6.20 13.69 -8.86
N ALA A 108 5.04 13.52 -8.23
CA ALA A 108 4.08 14.59 -8.01
C ALA A 108 4.19 15.08 -6.56
N PHE A 109 3.92 16.36 -6.34
CA PHE A 109 3.79 16.94 -5.02
C PHE A 109 2.49 17.73 -4.95
N GLY A 110 1.84 17.73 -3.79
CA GLY A 110 0.57 18.39 -3.57
C GLY A 110 0.44 18.88 -2.15
N SER A 111 -0.35 19.93 -1.96
CA SER A 111 -0.67 20.49 -0.64
C SER A 111 -2.06 21.14 -0.69
N CYS A 112 -2.61 21.45 0.49
CA CYS A 112 -3.88 22.18 0.63
C CYS A 112 -5.07 21.55 -0.10
N PHE A 113 -5.06 20.22 -0.30
CA PHE A 113 -6.22 19.52 -0.83
C PHE A 113 -7.35 19.54 0.21
N LEU A 114 -8.43 20.25 -0.12
CA LEU A 114 -9.63 20.36 0.70
C LEU A 114 -10.84 20.15 -0.22
N PRO A 115 -11.22 18.89 -0.50
CA PRO A 115 -12.36 18.61 -1.34
C PRO A 115 -13.63 19.10 -0.65
N ARG A 116 -14.39 19.93 -1.35
CA ARG A 116 -15.71 20.43 -0.92
C ARG A 116 -16.82 19.81 -1.75
N ARG A 117 -16.48 19.28 -2.92
CA ARG A 117 -17.40 18.64 -3.86
C ARG A 117 -16.76 17.36 -4.40
N PRO A 118 -17.56 16.38 -4.85
CA PRO A 118 -17.04 15.14 -5.40
C PRO A 118 -16.05 15.35 -6.54
N GLU A 119 -16.29 16.33 -7.43
CA GLU A 119 -15.42 16.61 -8.58
C GLU A 119 -14.02 17.16 -8.24
N ASP A 120 -13.77 17.54 -6.98
CA ASP A 120 -12.49 18.11 -6.56
C ASP A 120 -11.35 17.08 -6.57
N ASP A 121 -11.66 15.78 -6.69
CA ASP A 121 -10.69 14.69 -6.76
C ASP A 121 -10.06 14.49 -8.15
N ALA A 122 -10.50 15.23 -9.17
CA ALA A 122 -10.05 15.09 -10.56
C ALA A 122 -8.52 15.16 -10.74
N ILE A 123 -7.81 15.85 -9.83
CA ILE A 123 -6.35 15.89 -9.82
C ILE A 123 -5.73 14.52 -9.57
N PHE A 124 -6.31 13.68 -8.70
CA PHE A 124 -5.82 12.33 -8.42
C PHE A 124 -6.08 11.40 -9.60
N THR A 125 -7.24 11.50 -10.25
CA THR A 125 -7.51 10.79 -11.51
C THR A 125 -6.48 11.13 -12.60
N ALA A 126 -6.09 12.41 -12.70
CA ALA A 126 -5.07 12.83 -13.65
C ALA A 126 -3.66 12.31 -13.30
N LEU A 127 -3.37 12.11 -12.01
CA LEU A 127 -2.11 11.50 -11.55
C LEU A 127 -2.06 10.00 -11.87
N ASP A 128 -3.18 9.28 -11.71
CA ASP A 128 -3.26 7.83 -12.00
C ASP A 128 -3.11 7.49 -13.49
N GLN A 129 -3.26 8.48 -14.38
CA GLN A 129 -3.13 8.33 -15.84
C GLN A 129 -1.69 8.55 -16.36
N ARG A 130 -0.72 8.86 -15.49
CA ARG A 130 0.69 9.09 -15.87
C ARG A 130 1.56 7.85 -15.70
#